data_AF-A0A418XGH3-F1
#
_entry.id   AF-A0A418XGH3-F1
#
_cell.length_a   1.000
_cell.length_b   1.000
_cell.length_c   1.000
_cell.angle_alpha   90.00
_cell.angle_beta   90.00
_cell.angle_gamma   90.00
#
_symmetry.space_group_name_H-M   'P 1'
#
loop_
_entity.id
_entity.type
_entity.pdbx_description
1 polymer ?
#
loop_
_entity_poly.entity_id
_entity_poly.type
_entity_poly.pdbx_seq_one_letter_code
_entity_poly.pdbx_strand_id
1 'polypeptide(L)'
;PTRDAYLAALADAMAEEYRTIVEAGLYLQLDCPDLALSRHMLFNDLTDDEFIKIAGAHVEALNHALAGIDPDRVRVHICWGNYEGPHVCDIDMDKVFGTLMGVSAQQLLFETSNPRHAHEWTVFRDRKAEIPEDKILVPGVIDSTTNFVEHPE
;
A
#
# COMPACT_ATOMS: atom_id res chain seq x y z
N PRO A 1 -18.56 8.59 -17.94
CA PRO A 1 -18.46 8.73 -16.46
C PRO A 1 -17.12 9.41 -16.11
N THR A 2 -17.03 10.13 -14.99
CA THR A 2 -15.75 10.66 -14.48
C THR A 2 -15.00 9.56 -13.71
N ARG A 3 -13.69 9.73 -13.53
CA ARG A 3 -12.87 8.79 -12.75
C ARG A 3 -13.33 8.69 -11.29
N ASP A 4 -13.64 9.83 -10.67
CA ASP A 4 -14.09 9.86 -9.28
C ASP A 4 -15.43 9.15 -9.09
N ALA A 5 -16.37 9.33 -10.03
CA ALA A 5 -17.65 8.62 -10.00
C ALA A 5 -17.47 7.10 -10.18
N TYR A 6 -16.48 6.69 -10.98
CA TYR A 6 -16.12 5.29 -11.12
C TYR A 6 -15.50 4.72 -9.83
N LEU A 7 -14.55 5.44 -9.21
CA LEU A 7 -13.92 5.01 -7.96
C LEU A 7 -14.93 4.92 -6.81
N ALA A 8 -15.84 5.90 -6.70
CA ALA A 8 -16.91 5.87 -5.70
C ALA A 8 -17.83 4.65 -5.88
N ALA A 9 -18.29 4.40 -7.11
CA ALA A 9 -19.13 3.24 -7.41
C ALA A 9 -18.41 1.91 -7.15
N LEU A 10 -17.09 1.84 -7.43
CA LEU A 10 -16.29 0.68 -7.12
C LEU A 10 -16.13 0.49 -5.60
N ALA A 11 -15.88 1.56 -4.85
CA ALA A 11 -15.77 1.51 -3.40
C ALA A 11 -17.07 1.01 -2.75
N ASP A 12 -18.22 1.51 -3.21
CA ASP A 12 -19.53 1.03 -2.76
C ASP A 12 -19.74 -0.46 -3.05
N ALA A 13 -19.33 -0.92 -4.24
CA ALA A 13 -19.44 -2.32 -4.62
C ALA A 13 -18.53 -3.24 -3.79
N MET A 14 -17.31 -2.79 -3.46
CA MET A 14 -16.36 -3.58 -2.68
C MET A 14 -16.68 -3.60 -1.18
N ALA A 15 -17.39 -2.59 -0.67
CA ALA A 15 -17.72 -2.48 0.75
C ALA A 15 -18.51 -3.69 1.30
N GLU A 16 -19.42 -4.24 0.49
CA GLU A 16 -20.18 -5.44 0.86
C GLU A 16 -19.27 -6.67 0.98
N GLU A 17 -18.37 -6.87 0.02
CA GLU A 17 -17.41 -7.98 0.02
C GLU A 17 -16.47 -7.91 1.23
N TYR A 18 -15.90 -6.73 1.49
CA TYR A 18 -14.99 -6.53 2.61
C TYR A 18 -15.66 -6.80 3.95
N ARG A 19 -16.90 -6.31 4.13
CA ARG A 19 -17.68 -6.57 5.34
C ARG A 19 -17.98 -8.06 5.48
N THR A 20 -18.39 -8.71 4.40
CA THR A 20 -18.72 -10.14 4.39
C THR A 20 -17.53 -11.00 4.83
N ILE A 21 -16.32 -10.70 4.32
CA ILE A 21 -15.08 -11.40 4.71
C ILE A 21 -14.83 -11.28 6.22
N VAL A 22 -14.94 -10.06 6.77
CA VAL A 22 -14.66 -9.82 8.19
C VAL A 22 -15.75 -10.39 9.09
N GLU A 23 -17.03 -10.29 8.70
CA GLU A 23 -18.17 -10.89 9.42
C GLU A 23 -18.11 -12.42 9.43
N ALA A 24 -17.50 -13.04 8.41
CA ALA A 24 -17.19 -14.47 8.41
C ALA A 24 -16.06 -14.87 9.40
N GLY A 25 -15.49 -13.90 10.12
CA GLY A 25 -14.42 -14.13 11.07
C GLY A 25 -13.04 -14.26 10.44
N LEU A 26 -12.85 -13.83 9.18
CA LEU A 26 -11.56 -13.82 8.48
C LEU A 26 -10.85 -12.47 8.60
N TYR A 27 -9.54 -12.46 8.35
CA TYR A 27 -8.78 -11.22 8.14
C TYR A 27 -8.88 -10.82 6.67
N LEU A 28 -9.03 -9.51 6.43
CA LEU A 28 -9.04 -8.95 5.09
C LEU A 28 -7.62 -8.45 4.74
N GLN A 29 -7.04 -8.98 3.66
CA GLN A 29 -5.87 -8.37 3.02
C GLN A 29 -6.29 -7.63 1.76
N LEU A 30 -5.84 -6.40 1.63
CA LEU A 30 -5.99 -5.58 0.43
C LEU A 30 -4.62 -5.37 -0.19
N ASP A 31 -4.45 -5.88 -1.40
CA ASP A 31 -3.25 -5.67 -2.19
C ASP A 31 -3.42 -4.39 -3.01
N CYS A 32 -2.61 -3.38 -2.70
CA CYS A 32 -2.73 -2.03 -3.24
C CYS A 32 -1.46 -1.61 -4.02
N PRO A 33 -1.06 -2.33 -5.09
CA PRO A 33 0.03 -1.90 -5.96
C PRO A 33 -0.29 -0.57 -6.68
N ASP A 34 -1.57 -0.18 -6.69
CA ASP A 34 -2.01 1.11 -7.21
C ASP A 34 -1.42 2.30 -6.45
N LEU A 35 -0.97 2.11 -5.20
CA LEU A 35 -0.34 3.17 -4.39
C LEU A 35 1.15 3.38 -4.67
N ALA A 36 1.83 2.44 -5.35
CA ALA A 36 3.25 2.54 -5.67
C ALA A 36 3.55 2.11 -7.12
N LEU A 37 3.47 0.83 -7.45
CA LEU A 37 3.75 0.27 -8.79
C LEU A 37 3.07 1.07 -9.92
N SER A 38 1.81 1.49 -9.72
CA SER A 38 1.07 2.16 -10.79
C SER A 38 1.67 3.50 -11.22
N ARG A 39 2.54 4.12 -10.39
CA ARG A 39 3.27 5.34 -10.73
C ARG A 39 4.00 5.24 -12.07
N HIS A 40 4.72 4.14 -12.30
CA HIS A 40 5.53 3.96 -13.50
C HIS A 40 4.90 3.01 -14.52
N MET A 41 3.85 2.27 -14.14
CA MET A 41 3.13 1.37 -15.05
C MET A 41 1.92 2.01 -15.72
N LEU A 42 1.14 2.82 -14.98
CA LEU A 42 -0.13 3.38 -15.44
C LEU A 42 -0.14 4.90 -15.53
N PHE A 43 0.65 5.57 -14.68
CA PHE A 43 0.71 7.03 -14.56
C PHE A 43 2.11 7.57 -14.87
N ASN A 44 2.80 6.95 -15.83
CA ASN A 44 4.19 7.28 -16.18
C ASN A 44 4.36 8.68 -16.79
N ASP A 45 3.27 9.26 -17.29
CA ASP A 45 3.18 10.61 -17.83
C ASP A 45 3.06 11.70 -16.74
N LEU A 46 2.72 11.31 -15.51
CA LEU A 46 2.59 12.23 -14.38
C LEU A 46 3.92 12.47 -13.66
N THR A 47 4.00 13.59 -12.94
CA THR A 47 4.99 13.79 -11.89
C THR A 47 4.64 13.00 -10.63
N ASP A 48 5.60 12.83 -9.72
CA ASP A 48 5.35 12.14 -8.45
C ASP A 48 4.28 12.86 -7.63
N ASP A 49 4.34 14.19 -7.55
CA ASP A 49 3.37 14.98 -6.77
C ASP A 49 1.95 14.91 -7.35
N GLU A 50 1.82 14.78 -8.67
CA GLU A 50 0.53 14.51 -9.33
C GLU A 50 0.04 13.08 -9.04
N PHE A 51 0.94 12.11 -9.10
CA PHE A 51 0.63 10.73 -8.73
C PHE A 51 0.20 10.59 -7.26
N ILE A 52 0.84 11.31 -6.33
CA ILE A 52 0.44 11.28 -4.91
C ILE A 52 -1.00 11.77 -4.71
N LYS A 53 -1.49 12.73 -5.52
CA LYS A 53 -2.91 13.12 -5.51
C LYS A 53 -3.82 11.99 -5.96
N ILE A 54 -3.38 11.22 -6.97
CA ILE A 54 -4.09 10.04 -7.45
C ILE A 54 -4.13 8.94 -6.38
N ALA A 55 -2.98 8.63 -5.78
CA ALA A 55 -2.88 7.65 -4.70
C ALA A 55 -3.72 8.07 -3.47
N GLY A 56 -3.75 9.37 -3.16
CA GLY A 56 -4.63 9.93 -2.13
C GLY A 56 -6.12 9.66 -2.40
N ALA A 57 -6.58 9.89 -3.64
CA ALA A 57 -7.95 9.58 -4.03
C ALA A 57 -8.27 8.08 -3.95
N HIS A 58 -7.29 7.20 -4.23
CA HIS A 58 -7.46 5.76 -4.04
C HIS A 58 -7.58 5.39 -2.55
N VAL A 59 -6.79 6.00 -1.67
CA VAL A 59 -6.90 5.80 -0.22
C VAL A 59 -8.23 6.30 0.31
N GLU A 60 -8.74 7.44 -0.18
CA GLU A 60 -10.08 7.92 0.18
C GLU A 60 -11.18 6.92 -0.21
N ALA A 61 -11.12 6.40 -1.44
CA ALA A 61 -12.05 5.37 -1.90
C ALA A 61 -11.93 4.06 -1.09
N LEU A 62 -10.71 3.63 -0.79
CA LEU A 62 -10.43 2.45 0.03
C LEU A 62 -10.99 2.61 1.45
N ASN A 63 -10.73 3.75 2.09
CA ASN A 63 -11.21 4.04 3.42
C ASN A 63 -12.74 4.14 3.48
N HIS A 64 -13.38 4.65 2.41
CA HIS A 64 -14.83 4.61 2.27
C HIS A 64 -15.36 3.17 2.20
N ALA A 65 -14.73 2.31 1.39
CA ALA A 65 -15.10 0.90 1.29
C ALA A 65 -14.90 0.13 2.62
N LEU A 66 -13.95 0.56 3.45
CA LEU A 66 -13.68 -0.01 4.77
C LEU A 66 -14.55 0.57 5.90
N ALA A 67 -15.45 1.50 5.60
CA ALA A 67 -16.26 2.15 6.63
C ALA A 67 -17.09 1.15 7.45
N GLY A 68 -16.91 1.18 8.78
CA GLY A 68 -17.57 0.28 9.72
C GLY A 68 -16.88 -1.08 9.92
N ILE A 69 -15.75 -1.32 9.25
CA ILE A 69 -14.90 -2.49 9.49
C ILE A 69 -13.86 -2.13 10.56
N ASP A 70 -13.66 -3.03 11.52
CA ASP A 70 -12.62 -2.91 12.55
C ASP A 70 -11.22 -2.94 11.88
N PRO A 71 -10.42 -1.86 11.97
CA PRO A 71 -9.09 -1.80 11.33
C PRO A 71 -8.14 -2.91 11.76
N ASP A 72 -8.31 -3.47 12.97
CA ASP A 72 -7.51 -4.59 13.49
C ASP A 72 -7.68 -5.86 12.65
N ARG A 73 -8.77 -5.97 11.89
CA ARG A 73 -9.10 -7.07 10.99
C ARG A 73 -8.58 -6.87 9.57
N VAL A 74 -7.98 -5.71 9.28
CA VAL A 74 -7.58 -5.30 7.94
C VAL A 74 -6.06 -5.13 7.88
N ARG A 75 -5.48 -5.68 6.82
CA ARG A 75 -4.08 -5.45 6.47
C ARG A 75 -3.95 -5.03 5.02
N VAL A 76 -3.05 -4.09 4.74
CA VAL A 76 -2.84 -3.51 3.41
C VAL A 76 -1.42 -3.75 2.99
N HIS A 77 -1.26 -4.29 1.78
CA HIS A 77 0.04 -4.53 1.17
C HIS A 77 0.28 -3.51 0.06
N ILE A 78 1.38 -2.77 0.16
CA ILE A 78 1.91 -1.93 -0.90
C ILE A 78 3.18 -2.59 -1.47
N CYS A 79 3.32 -2.58 -2.79
CA CYS A 79 4.48 -3.10 -3.49
C CYS A 79 4.80 -2.31 -4.76
N TRP A 80 6.02 -2.53 -5.24
CA TRP A 80 6.51 -2.01 -6.52
C TRP A 80 6.45 -3.05 -7.63
N GLY A 81 5.70 -4.14 -7.37
CA GLY A 81 5.47 -5.23 -8.29
C GLY A 81 6.62 -6.23 -8.33
N ASN A 82 6.28 -7.44 -8.78
CA ASN A 82 7.21 -8.57 -8.83
C ASN A 82 7.84 -8.76 -10.21
N TYR A 83 7.78 -7.75 -11.08
CA TYR A 83 8.34 -7.88 -12.42
C TYR A 83 9.86 -7.96 -12.36
N GLU A 84 10.45 -8.81 -13.21
CA GLU A 84 11.90 -8.92 -13.33
C GLU A 84 12.44 -7.68 -14.04
N GLY A 85 12.87 -6.68 -13.26
CA GLY A 85 13.39 -5.43 -13.78
C GLY A 85 14.27 -4.70 -12.78
N PRO A 86 14.91 -3.60 -13.22
CA PRO A 86 15.86 -2.87 -12.38
C PRO A 86 15.20 -2.01 -11.30
N HIS A 87 13.87 -1.84 -11.33
CA HIS A 87 13.12 -1.10 -10.29
C HIS A 87 13.58 0.35 -10.07
N VAL A 88 14.28 0.94 -11.05
CA VAL A 88 14.82 2.31 -10.98
C VAL A 88 13.76 3.40 -11.22
N CYS A 89 12.58 3.02 -11.68
CA CYS A 89 11.45 3.93 -11.91
C CYS A 89 10.45 3.92 -10.75
N ASP A 90 10.76 3.19 -9.69
CA ASP A 90 9.95 3.11 -8.49
C ASP A 90 9.89 4.43 -7.76
N ILE A 91 8.69 4.78 -7.32
CA ILE A 91 8.49 5.94 -6.44
C ILE A 91 9.07 5.64 -5.06
N ASP A 92 9.81 6.59 -4.49
CA ASP A 92 10.41 6.41 -3.17
C ASP A 92 9.33 6.24 -2.08
N MET A 93 9.57 5.36 -1.11
CA MET A 93 8.70 5.17 0.05
C MET A 93 8.41 6.49 0.78
N ASP A 94 9.39 7.40 0.86
CA ASP A 94 9.21 8.71 1.51
C ASP A 94 8.08 9.54 0.88
N LYS A 95 7.92 9.47 -0.45
CA LYS A 95 6.84 10.18 -1.15
C LYS A 95 5.47 9.60 -0.81
N VAL A 96 5.35 8.28 -0.74
CA VAL A 96 4.08 7.58 -0.51
C VAL A 96 3.75 7.37 0.97
N PHE A 97 4.71 7.58 1.88
CA PHE A 97 4.58 7.32 3.32
C PHE A 97 3.32 7.94 3.93
N GLY A 98 3.08 9.24 3.68
CA GLY A 98 1.92 9.94 4.24
C GLY A 98 0.60 9.35 3.74
N THR A 99 0.53 9.01 2.46
CA THR A 99 -0.63 8.33 1.85
C THR A 99 -0.85 6.96 2.47
N LEU A 100 0.22 6.18 2.67
CA LEU A 100 0.16 4.85 3.27
C LEU A 100 -0.29 4.89 4.74
N MET A 101 0.19 5.86 5.53
CA MET A 101 -0.24 6.04 6.93
C MET A 101 -1.72 6.45 7.05
N GLY A 102 -2.29 7.05 5.99
CA GLY A 102 -3.69 7.47 5.93
C GLY A 102 -4.69 6.32 5.70
N VAL A 103 -4.23 5.09 5.45
CA VAL A 103 -5.12 3.96 5.19
C VAL A 103 -5.79 3.47 6.48
N SER A 104 -7.10 3.20 6.44
CA SER A 104 -7.92 2.68 7.55
C SER A 104 -7.71 1.18 7.80
N ALA A 105 -6.45 0.76 7.90
CA ALA A 105 -6.03 -0.60 8.25
C ALA A 105 -4.98 -0.56 9.35
N GLN A 106 -5.00 -1.52 10.28
CA GLN A 106 -4.03 -1.54 11.38
C GLN A 106 -2.65 -2.02 10.89
N GLN A 107 -2.62 -3.00 10.00
CA GLN A 107 -1.38 -3.65 9.56
C GLN A 107 -0.96 -3.19 8.17
N LEU A 108 0.26 -2.68 8.03
CA LEU A 108 0.81 -2.16 6.77
C LEU A 108 2.02 -2.98 6.34
N LEU A 109 1.88 -3.72 5.23
CA LEU A 109 2.89 -4.61 4.66
C LEU A 109 3.58 -3.92 3.49
N PHE A 110 4.92 -3.87 3.49
CA PHE A 110 5.70 -3.21 2.45
C PHE A 110 7.02 -3.94 2.19
N GLU A 111 7.55 -3.81 0.98
CA GLU A 111 8.76 -4.52 0.54
C GLU A 111 10.02 -3.85 1.09
N THR A 112 10.89 -4.61 1.79
CA THR A 112 12.16 -4.09 2.34
C THR A 112 13.32 -5.07 2.23
N SER A 113 13.14 -6.18 1.52
CA SER A 113 14.16 -7.23 1.37
C SER A 113 14.91 -7.12 0.04
N ASN A 114 14.25 -6.59 -0.99
CA ASN A 114 14.86 -6.47 -2.31
C ASN A 114 15.93 -5.35 -2.33
N PRO A 115 16.95 -5.42 -3.20
CA PRO A 115 18.04 -4.45 -3.24
C PRO A 115 17.62 -3.00 -3.49
N ARG A 116 16.46 -2.78 -4.12
CA ARG A 116 15.95 -1.44 -4.41
C ARG A 116 15.38 -0.78 -3.15
N HIS A 117 14.62 -1.53 -2.35
CA HIS A 117 13.84 -1.01 -1.22
C HIS A 117 14.45 -1.32 0.15
N ALA A 118 15.52 -2.12 0.23
CA ALA A 118 16.14 -2.50 1.49
C ALA A 118 16.65 -1.34 2.36
N HIS A 119 16.92 -0.18 1.77
CA HIS A 119 17.37 1.01 2.51
C HIS A 119 16.20 1.81 3.11
N GLU A 120 14.95 1.58 2.70
CA GLU A 120 13.81 2.45 3.03
C GLU A 120 13.34 2.35 4.48
N TRP A 121 13.89 1.41 5.28
CA TRP A 121 13.72 1.40 6.74
C TRP A 121 14.13 2.75 7.37
N THR A 122 15.04 3.50 6.74
CA THR A 122 15.43 4.83 7.21
C THR A 122 14.27 5.82 7.17
N VAL A 123 13.35 5.71 6.19
CA VAL A 123 12.16 6.55 6.09
C VAL A 123 11.29 6.36 7.33
N PHE A 124 11.01 5.11 7.71
CA PHE A 124 10.22 4.78 8.90
C PHE A 124 10.91 5.21 10.20
N ARG A 125 12.24 5.08 10.29
CA ARG A 125 13.02 5.59 11.43
C ARG A 125 12.89 7.11 11.55
N ASP A 126 13.12 7.82 10.44
CA ASP A 126 13.23 9.29 10.43
C ASP A 126 11.85 9.95 10.57
N ARG A 127 10.80 9.29 10.09
CA ARG A 127 9.40 9.75 10.16
C ARG A 127 8.59 9.04 11.24
N LYS A 128 9.24 8.45 12.23
CA LYS A 128 8.59 7.70 13.32
C LYS A 128 7.46 8.47 14.01
N ALA A 129 7.61 9.79 14.17
CA ALA A 129 6.62 10.64 14.82
C ALA A 129 5.32 10.83 14.01
N GLU A 130 5.33 10.48 12.72
CA GLU A 130 4.17 10.55 11.83
C GLU A 130 3.40 9.22 11.74
N ILE A 131 3.90 8.15 12.37
CA ILE A 131 3.24 6.84 12.39
C ILE A 131 2.15 6.89 13.47
N PRO A 132 0.87 6.66 13.13
CA PRO A 132 -0.20 6.57 14.12
C PRO A 132 0.04 5.42 15.11
N GLU A 133 -0.33 5.62 16.38
CA GLU A 133 -0.03 4.66 17.47
C GLU A 133 -0.69 3.29 17.28
N ASP A 134 -1.82 3.24 16.56
CA ASP A 134 -2.54 2.03 16.23
C ASP A 134 -1.89 1.24 15.08
N LYS A 135 -0.97 1.83 14.30
CA LYS A 135 -0.36 1.11 13.16
C LYS A 135 0.65 0.06 13.60
N ILE A 136 0.55 -1.10 12.95
CA ILE A 136 1.52 -2.18 12.98
C ILE A 136 2.22 -2.23 11.63
N LEU A 137 3.51 -1.92 11.62
CA LEU A 137 4.35 -2.04 10.43
C LEU A 137 4.84 -3.48 10.27
N VAL A 138 4.71 -4.02 9.06
CA VAL A 138 5.06 -5.40 8.73
C VAL A 138 6.05 -5.38 7.55
N PRO A 139 7.34 -5.12 7.81
CA PRO A 139 8.35 -5.07 6.75
C PRO A 139 8.58 -6.46 6.14
N GLY A 140 8.66 -6.53 4.82
CA GLY A 140 9.03 -7.74 4.09
C GLY A 140 10.52 -8.03 4.27
N VAL A 141 10.84 -9.15 4.92
CA VAL A 141 12.22 -9.59 5.20
C VAL A 141 12.69 -10.75 4.32
N ILE A 142 11.89 -11.13 3.31
CA ILE A 142 12.20 -12.15 2.31
C ILE A 142 11.98 -11.54 0.93
N ASP A 143 12.95 -11.63 0.03
CA ASP A 143 12.85 -11.16 -1.34
C ASP A 143 12.32 -12.31 -2.22
N SER A 144 11.04 -12.20 -2.57
CA SER A 144 10.35 -13.20 -3.41
C SER A 144 10.70 -13.11 -4.89
N THR A 145 11.57 -12.17 -5.28
CA THR A 145 11.96 -11.92 -6.68
C THR A 145 13.35 -12.46 -7.03
N THR A 146 14.03 -13.05 -6.05
CA THR A 146 15.36 -13.65 -6.23
C THR A 146 15.36 -15.12 -5.84
N ASN A 147 16.35 -15.87 -6.36
CA ASN A 147 16.59 -17.26 -5.98
C ASN A 147 17.66 -17.40 -4.90
N PHE A 148 18.24 -16.29 -4.44
CA PHE A 148 19.18 -16.31 -3.32
C PHE A 148 18.41 -16.42 -2.01
N VAL A 149 18.83 -17.34 -1.16
CA VAL A 149 18.29 -17.48 0.19
C VAL A 149 18.98 -16.44 1.07
N GLU A 150 18.18 -15.59 1.71
CA GLU A 150 18.66 -14.56 2.62
C GLU A 150 19.35 -15.17 3.85
N HIS A 151 20.28 -14.41 4.42
CA HIS A 151 20.88 -14.77 5.69
C HIS A 151 19.89 -14.47 6.84
N PRO A 152 19.92 -15.21 7.96
CA PRO A 152 19.11 -14.89 9.14
C PRO A 152 19.46 -13.58 9.87
N GLU A 153 20.57 -12.92 9.50
CA GLU A 153 21.05 -11.64 10.06
C GLU A 153 20.81 -10.53 9.04
#